data_AF-A0A7C7SI19-F1
#
_entry.id   AF-A0A7C7SI19-F1
#
_cell.length_a   1.000
_cell.length_b   1.000
_cell.length_c   1.000
_cell.angle_alpha   90.00
_cell.angle_beta   90.00
_cell.angle_gamma   90.00
#
_symmetry.space_group_name_H-M   'P 1'
#
loop_
_entity.id
_entity.type
_entity.pdbx_description
1 polymer ?
#
loop_
_entity_poly.entity_id
_entity_poly.type
_entity_poly.pdbx_seq_one_letter_code
_entity_poly.pdbx_strand_id
1 'polypeptide(L)'
;MRDQWYGDDRDVLKWSTLVHLARRESVTGILHVAMYRPSQPIAPLATAFGAVAPPDEVLRHFRDVDDIQRLATATGLEVDVFKSPFTDRAAYFGEVCGLVRARSGRVIVFLDPDIGIEAEQGGPEHVTSADIARGFEALRP
;
A
#
# COMPACT_ATOMS: atom_id res chain seq x y z
N MET A 1 5.00 2.72 -1.13
CA MET A 1 4.71 3.59 0.02
C MET A 1 5.75 3.45 1.11
N ARG A 2 6.35 4.56 1.57
CA ARG A 2 6.97 4.64 2.89
C ARG A 2 5.93 4.89 3.97
N ASP A 3 6.07 4.22 5.10
CA ASP A 3 5.17 4.34 6.27
C ASP A 3 5.11 5.76 6.86
N GLN A 4 6.16 6.57 6.70
CA GLN A 4 6.16 7.98 7.09
C GLN A 4 5.19 8.86 6.30
N TRP A 5 4.67 8.37 5.16
CA TRP A 5 3.71 9.10 4.31
C TRP A 5 2.28 8.58 4.47
N TYR A 6 2.08 7.55 5.28
CA TYR A 6 0.76 6.98 5.51
C TYR A 6 -0.17 7.96 6.23
N GLY A 7 -1.41 8.06 5.74
CA GLY A 7 -2.46 8.88 6.34
C GLY A 7 -2.43 10.35 5.93
N ASP A 8 -1.75 10.68 4.83
CA ASP A 8 -1.77 12.04 4.26
C ASP A 8 -3.05 12.33 3.44
N ASP A 9 -3.18 13.56 2.95
CA ASP A 9 -4.33 13.98 2.12
C ASP A 9 -4.45 13.17 0.82
N ARG A 10 -3.35 12.62 0.30
CA ARG A 10 -3.38 11.78 -0.90
C ARG A 10 -4.02 10.45 -0.58
N ASP A 11 -3.72 9.86 0.57
CA ASP A 11 -4.34 8.62 1.02
C ASP A 11 -5.85 8.80 1.23
N VAL A 12 -6.29 9.95 1.75
CA VAL A 12 -7.73 10.29 1.83
C VAL A 12 -8.39 10.24 0.45
N LEU A 13 -7.77 10.84 -0.58
CA LEU A 13 -8.30 10.84 -1.94
C LEU A 13 -8.28 9.46 -2.60
N LYS A 14 -7.19 8.70 -2.44
CA LYS A 14 -7.05 7.33 -2.95
C LYS A 14 -8.14 6.44 -2.35
N TRP A 15 -8.26 6.41 -1.02
CA TRP A 15 -9.23 5.56 -0.34
C TRP A 15 -10.67 6.00 -0.55
N SER A 16 -10.93 7.31 -0.67
CA SER A 16 -12.27 7.79 -1.08
C SER A 16 -12.66 7.26 -2.45
N THR A 17 -11.72 7.25 -3.39
CA THR A 17 -11.93 6.73 -4.75
C THR A 17 -12.17 5.22 -4.74
N LEU A 18 -11.33 4.47 -4.00
CA LEU A 18 -11.44 3.01 -3.92
C LEU A 18 -12.76 2.57 -3.27
N VAL A 19 -13.18 3.20 -2.17
CA VAL A 19 -14.46 2.89 -1.51
C VAL A 19 -15.64 3.23 -2.42
N HIS A 20 -15.60 4.36 -3.12
CA HIS A 20 -16.66 4.71 -4.07
C HIS A 20 -16.72 3.73 -5.24
N LEU A 21 -15.57 3.34 -5.81
CA LEU A 21 -15.48 2.37 -6.89
C LEU A 21 -16.00 0.99 -6.46
N ALA A 22 -15.58 0.51 -5.29
CA ALA A 22 -16.01 -0.78 -4.74
C ALA A 22 -17.54 -0.86 -4.61
N ARG A 23 -18.16 0.20 -4.07
CA ARG A 23 -19.62 0.31 -3.95
C ARG A 23 -20.30 0.34 -5.31
N ARG A 24 -19.81 1.17 -6.24
CA ARG A 24 -20.39 1.34 -7.57
C ARG A 24 -20.38 0.02 -8.36
N GLU A 25 -19.29 -0.73 -8.29
CA GLU A 25 -19.09 -1.96 -9.05
C GLU A 25 -19.53 -3.23 -8.31
N SER A 26 -20.08 -3.09 -7.10
CA SER A 26 -20.42 -4.20 -6.20
C SER A 26 -19.25 -5.16 -5.96
N VAL A 27 -18.06 -4.61 -5.77
CA VAL A 27 -16.84 -5.34 -5.41
C VAL A 27 -16.66 -5.27 -3.89
N THR A 28 -16.49 -6.42 -3.25
CA THR A 28 -16.33 -6.52 -1.79
C THR A 28 -14.87 -6.50 -1.35
N GLY A 29 -13.95 -6.98 -2.21
CA GLY A 29 -12.53 -7.13 -1.88
C GLY A 29 -11.63 -6.07 -2.51
N ILE A 30 -10.71 -5.53 -1.71
CA ILE A 30 -9.61 -4.67 -2.13
C ILE A 30 -8.30 -5.33 -1.69
N LEU A 31 -7.41 -5.61 -2.64
CA LEU A 31 -6.02 -5.95 -2.35
C LEU A 31 -5.18 -4.67 -2.40
N HIS A 32 -4.75 -4.18 -1.25
CA HIS A 32 -3.81 -3.07 -1.12
C HIS A 32 -2.38 -3.59 -1.24
N VAL A 33 -1.75 -3.33 -2.38
CA VAL A 33 -0.34 -3.62 -2.64
C VAL A 33 0.46 -2.38 -2.26
N ALA A 34 0.95 -2.33 -1.02
CA ALA A 34 1.57 -1.13 -0.43
C ALA A 34 2.87 -0.71 -1.11
N MET A 35 3.49 -1.59 -1.92
CA MET A 35 4.82 -1.37 -2.52
C MET A 35 5.79 -0.86 -1.46
N TYR A 36 5.83 -1.59 -0.34
CA TYR A 36 6.31 -1.06 0.94
C TYR A 36 7.80 -0.76 0.89
N ARG A 37 8.17 0.47 1.23
CA ARG A 37 9.55 0.89 1.37
C ARG A 37 9.75 1.34 2.82
N PRO A 38 10.44 0.57 3.67
CA PRO A 38 10.67 0.98 5.05
C PRO A 38 11.23 2.40 5.15
N SER A 39 10.64 3.23 6.01
CA SER A 39 11.16 4.56 6.30
C SER A 39 12.53 4.48 6.95
N GLN A 40 13.33 5.53 6.77
CA GLN A 40 14.56 5.66 7.54
C GLN A 40 14.23 5.90 9.03
N PRO A 41 15.11 5.50 9.96
CA PRO A 41 14.95 5.82 11.36
C PRO A 41 14.75 7.33 11.56
N ILE A 42 13.83 7.72 12.45
CA ILE A 42 13.67 9.12 12.83
C ILE A 42 14.91 9.55 13.63
N ALA A 43 15.37 10.78 13.41
CA ALA A 43 16.39 11.38 14.25
C ALA A 43 15.98 11.35 15.74
N PRO A 44 16.91 11.09 16.67
CA PRO A 44 16.65 11.20 18.09
C PRO A 44 16.15 12.60 18.49
N LEU A 45 15.30 12.66 19.51
CA LEU A 45 14.85 13.90 20.12
C LEU A 45 15.96 14.47 20.99
N ALA A 46 16.34 15.73 20.74
CA ALA A 46 17.29 16.43 21.59
C ALA A 46 16.61 16.88 22.89
N THR A 47 17.20 16.52 24.03
CA THR A 47 16.74 16.94 25.36
C THR A 47 17.89 17.57 26.14
N ALA A 48 17.57 18.23 27.27
CA ALA A 48 18.58 18.75 28.19
C ALA A 48 19.48 17.63 28.80
N PHE A 49 19.05 16.37 28.74
CA PHE A 49 19.76 15.21 29.29
C PHE A 49 20.38 14.32 28.20
N GLY A 50 20.43 14.79 26.95
CA GLY A 50 20.96 14.04 25.81
C GLY A 50 19.89 13.65 24.79
N ALA A 51 20.28 12.80 23.86
CA ALA A 51 19.41 12.33 22.78
C ALA A 51 18.58 11.11 23.23
N VAL A 52 17.28 11.13 22.97
CA VAL A 52 16.38 9.99 23.24
C VAL A 52 15.71 9.54 21.94
N ALA A 53 15.51 8.23 21.79
CA ALA A 53 14.76 7.70 20.65
C ALA A 53 13.27 8.06 20.77
N PRO A 54 12.55 8.31 19.66
CA PRO A 54 11.10 8.39 19.67
C PRO A 54 10.48 7.08 20.18
N PRO A 55 9.42 7.13 21.01
CA PRO A 55 8.77 5.91 21.49
C PRO A 55 8.10 5.09 20.38
N ASP A 56 8.21 3.77 20.46
CA ASP A 56 7.68 2.85 19.44
C ASP A 56 6.15 2.94 19.30
N GLU A 57 5.43 3.21 20.40
CA GLU A 57 3.98 3.39 20.38
C GLU A 57 3.56 4.63 19.58
N VAL A 58 4.34 5.71 19.62
CA VAL A 58 4.10 6.92 18.83
C VAL A 58 4.38 6.64 17.36
N LEU A 59 5.50 5.97 17.06
CA LEU A 59 5.84 5.57 15.69
C LEU A 59 4.74 4.70 15.09
N ARG A 60 4.29 3.67 15.83
CA ARG A 60 3.21 2.80 15.39
C ARG A 60 1.91 3.58 15.15
N HIS A 61 1.52 4.47 16.06
CA HIS A 61 0.28 5.23 15.91
C HIS A 61 0.20 6.04 14.61
N PHE A 62 1.31 6.63 14.17
CA PHE A 62 1.35 7.49 13.00
C PHE A 62 1.84 6.81 11.72
N ARG A 63 2.43 5.61 11.81
CA ARG A 63 3.12 4.94 10.69
C ARG A 63 2.65 3.51 10.46
N ASP A 64 1.57 3.08 11.10
CA ASP A 64 1.05 1.74 10.88
C ASP A 64 0.11 1.70 9.67
N VAL A 65 0.63 1.25 8.54
CA VAL A 65 -0.13 1.02 7.30
C VAL A 65 -1.29 0.03 7.54
N ASP A 66 -1.17 -0.85 8.54
CA ASP A 66 -2.24 -1.81 8.87
C ASP A 66 -3.45 -1.14 9.56
N ASP A 67 -3.39 0.14 9.98
CA ASP A 67 -4.56 0.87 10.50
C ASP A 67 -5.70 0.96 9.47
N ILE A 68 -5.40 0.70 8.20
CA ILE A 68 -6.41 0.63 7.13
C ILE A 68 -7.49 -0.44 7.39
N GLN A 69 -7.20 -1.44 8.22
CA GLN A 69 -8.19 -2.43 8.69
C GLN A 69 -9.36 -1.78 9.45
N ARG A 70 -9.13 -0.62 10.06
CA ARG A 70 -10.18 0.16 10.72
C ARG A 70 -11.16 0.75 9.70
N LEU A 71 -10.68 1.14 8.52
CA LEU A 71 -11.53 1.55 7.40
C LEU A 71 -12.30 0.36 6.83
N ALA A 72 -11.67 -0.81 6.70
CA ALA A 72 -12.34 -2.04 6.26
C ALA A 72 -13.56 -2.34 7.15
N THR A 73 -13.37 -2.28 8.47
CA THR A 73 -14.43 -2.43 9.46
C THR A 73 -15.55 -1.40 9.29
N ALA A 74 -15.21 -0.13 9.12
CA ALA A 74 -16.19 0.96 8.99
C ALA A 74 -16.99 0.92 7.68
N THR A 75 -16.44 0.30 6.63
CA THR A 75 -17.05 0.27 5.29
C THR A 75 -17.73 -1.06 4.97
N GLY A 76 -17.42 -2.13 5.71
CA GLY A 76 -17.84 -3.50 5.40
C GLY A 76 -17.14 -4.11 4.19
N LEU A 77 -16.05 -3.48 3.72
CA LEU A 77 -15.21 -4.02 2.65
C LEU A 77 -14.17 -4.97 3.24
N GLU A 78 -13.77 -5.98 2.47
CA GLU A 78 -12.61 -6.82 2.75
C GLU A 78 -11.37 -6.11 2.21
N VAL A 79 -10.43 -5.77 3.09
CA VAL A 79 -9.16 -5.12 2.70
C VAL A 79 -8.00 -6.00 3.11
N ASP A 80 -7.32 -6.58 2.13
CA ASP A 80 -6.08 -7.33 2.35
C ASP A 80 -4.87 -6.44 2.05
N VAL A 81 -3.91 -6.39 2.97
CA VAL A 81 -2.70 -5.57 2.80
C VAL A 81 -1.51 -6.48 2.48
N PHE A 82 -0.91 -6.28 1.31
CA PHE A 82 0.39 -6.87 0.96
C PHE A 82 1.50 -5.84 1.23
N LYS A 83 2.20 -6.04 2.36
CA LYS A 83 3.23 -5.13 2.90
C LYS A 83 4.66 -5.70 2.82
N SER A 84 4.91 -6.67 1.95
CA SER A 84 6.28 -7.15 1.72
C SER A 84 7.17 -5.99 1.26
N PRO A 85 8.47 -5.93 1.64
CA PRO A 85 9.37 -4.89 1.15
C PRO A 85 9.54 -4.93 -0.37
N PHE A 86 9.33 -3.79 -1.02
CA PHE A 86 9.48 -3.64 -2.47
C PHE A 86 10.95 -3.41 -2.84
N THR A 87 11.65 -4.51 -3.12
CA THR A 87 13.09 -4.54 -3.39
C THR A 87 13.41 -5.14 -4.76
N ASP A 88 13.01 -6.39 -4.99
CA ASP A 88 13.06 -7.05 -6.30
C ASP A 88 11.70 -6.93 -6.99
N ARG A 89 11.62 -6.09 -8.03
CA ARG A 89 10.37 -5.84 -8.77
C ARG A 89 9.81 -7.10 -9.43
N ALA A 90 10.67 -7.97 -9.97
CA ALA A 90 10.23 -9.16 -10.70
C ALA A 90 9.59 -10.18 -9.74
N ALA A 91 10.28 -10.47 -8.63
CA ALA A 91 9.83 -11.37 -7.59
C ALA A 91 8.58 -10.83 -6.87
N TYR A 92 8.60 -9.55 -6.49
CA TYR A 92 7.48 -8.89 -5.81
C TYR A 92 6.19 -8.99 -6.62
N PHE A 93 6.23 -8.66 -7.91
CA PHE A 93 5.04 -8.81 -8.75
C PHE A 93 4.69 -10.27 -9.05
N GLY A 94 5.64 -11.21 -8.91
CA GLY A 94 5.35 -12.64 -8.92
C GLY A 94 4.41 -13.03 -7.76
N GLU A 95 4.73 -12.57 -6.55
CA GLU A 95 3.90 -12.76 -5.35
C GLU A 95 2.54 -12.07 -5.49
N VAL A 96 2.51 -10.80 -5.91
CA VAL A 96 1.27 -10.05 -6.14
C VAL A 96 0.37 -10.79 -7.14
N CYS A 97 0.92 -11.25 -8.27
CA CYS A 97 0.13 -12.00 -9.25
C CYS A 97 -0.38 -13.33 -8.67
N GLY A 98 0.40 -14.01 -7.82
CA GLY A 98 -0.03 -15.21 -7.11
C GLY A 98 -1.22 -14.93 -6.19
N LEU A 99 -1.14 -13.84 -5.42
CA LEU A 99 -2.22 -13.38 -4.54
C LEU A 99 -3.49 -13.03 -5.33
N VAL A 100 -3.36 -12.35 -6.47
CA VAL A 100 -4.50 -12.02 -7.33
C VAL A 100 -5.17 -13.28 -7.87
N ARG A 101 -4.41 -14.23 -8.42
CA ARG A 101 -4.94 -15.48 -8.99
C ARG A 101 -5.57 -16.40 -7.95
N ALA A 102 -5.13 -16.34 -6.70
CA ALA A 102 -5.70 -17.15 -5.62
C ALA A 102 -7.09 -16.66 -5.16
N ARG A 103 -7.51 -15.45 -5.56
CA ARG A 103 -8.81 -14.90 -5.16
C ARG A 103 -9.93 -15.41 -6.03
N SER A 104 -11.05 -15.73 -5.39
CA SER A 104 -12.32 -16.00 -6.07
C SER A 104 -13.16 -14.72 -6.15
N GLY A 105 -13.66 -14.40 -7.34
CA GLY A 105 -14.58 -13.26 -7.53
C GLY A 105 -13.88 -11.97 -7.94
N ARG A 106 -14.63 -10.87 -7.92
CA ARG A 106 -14.13 -9.55 -8.34
C ARG A 106 -13.30 -8.94 -7.21
N VAL A 107 -12.14 -8.38 -7.56
CA VAL A 107 -11.25 -7.69 -6.63
C VAL A 107 -10.75 -6.39 -7.25
N ILE A 108 -10.60 -5.35 -6.44
CA ILE A 108 -9.84 -4.15 -6.81
C ILE A 108 -8.40 -4.36 -6.36
N VAL A 109 -7.45 -4.31 -7.30
CA VAL A 109 -6.02 -4.32 -6.98
C VAL A 109 -5.53 -2.88 -6.93
N PHE A 110 -5.15 -2.42 -5.75
CA PHE A 110 -4.65 -1.07 -5.53
C PHE A 110 -3.14 -1.09 -5.37
N LEU A 111 -2.43 -0.62 -6.40
CA LEU A 111 -0.96 -0.45 -6.38
C LEU A 111 -0.63 0.92 -5.79
N ASP A 112 0.13 0.95 -4.70
CA ASP A 112 0.36 2.17 -3.91
C ASP A 112 1.86 2.55 -3.82
N PRO A 113 2.46 3.00 -4.93
CA PRO A 113 3.84 3.49 -4.96
C PRO A 113 3.95 4.86 -4.28
N ASP A 114 5.17 5.36 -4.12
CA ASP A 114 5.41 6.64 -3.47
C ASP A 114 5.06 7.86 -4.33
N ILE A 115 5.38 7.79 -5.63
CA ILE A 115 5.29 8.94 -6.54
C ILE A 115 4.21 8.73 -7.62
N GLY A 116 3.91 7.48 -8.00
CA GLY A 116 2.87 7.16 -8.98
C GLY A 116 3.37 6.32 -10.15
N ILE A 117 2.74 6.48 -11.32
CA ILE A 117 3.05 5.73 -12.54
C ILE A 117 4.23 6.38 -13.29
N GLU A 118 5.18 5.58 -13.74
CA GLU A 118 6.25 5.99 -14.67
C GLU A 118 6.27 5.08 -15.90
N ALA A 119 6.48 5.67 -17.09
CA ALA A 119 6.14 5.01 -18.35
C ALA A 119 7.08 3.85 -18.73
N GLU A 120 8.38 3.96 -18.46
CA GLU A 120 9.40 3.07 -19.05
C GLU A 120 10.29 2.38 -18.01
N GLN A 121 11.05 3.15 -17.24
CA GLN A 121 11.94 2.64 -16.20
C GLN A 121 11.78 3.51 -14.98
N GLY A 122 11.28 2.93 -13.88
CA GLY A 122 11.12 3.64 -12.62
C GLY A 122 11.77 2.91 -11.47
N GLY A 123 12.39 3.70 -10.59
CA GLY A 123 12.89 3.23 -9.32
C GLY A 123 11.78 2.69 -8.40
N PRO A 124 12.12 2.16 -7.22
CA PRO A 124 11.14 1.59 -6.29
C PRO A 124 10.00 2.53 -5.87
N GLU A 125 10.19 3.85 -6.00
CA GLU A 125 9.17 4.90 -5.82
C GLU A 125 8.01 4.86 -6.83
N HIS A 126 8.16 4.16 -7.96
CA HIS A 126 7.20 4.16 -9.07
C HIS A 126 6.62 2.78 -9.37
N VAL A 127 5.38 2.76 -9.87
CA VAL A 127 4.81 1.63 -10.61
C VAL A 127 5.02 1.85 -12.10
N THR A 128 5.38 0.81 -12.86
CA THR A 128 5.60 0.94 -14.31
C THR A 128 4.40 0.44 -15.12
N SER A 129 4.31 0.84 -16.39
CA SER A 129 3.31 0.29 -17.33
C SER A 129 3.39 -1.24 -17.45
N ALA A 130 4.60 -1.80 -17.37
CA ALA A 130 4.81 -3.25 -17.41
C ALA A 130 4.25 -3.95 -16.15
N ASP A 131 4.37 -3.32 -14.98
CA ASP A 131 3.79 -3.85 -13.74
C ASP A 131 2.26 -3.86 -13.78
N ILE A 132 1.66 -2.79 -14.29
CA ILE A 132 0.22 -2.68 -14.52
C ILE A 132 -0.24 -3.79 -15.48
N ALA A 133 0.49 -4.01 -16.59
CA ALA A 133 0.18 -5.07 -17.54
C ALA A 133 0.21 -6.47 -16.90
N ARG A 134 1.17 -6.75 -16.01
CA ARG A 134 1.23 -8.01 -15.26
C ARG A 134 0.02 -8.19 -14.35
N GLY A 135 -0.43 -7.12 -13.69
CA GLY A 135 -1.66 -7.12 -12.90
C GLY A 135 -2.90 -7.44 -13.73
N PHE A 136 -3.05 -6.79 -14.89
CA PHE A 136 -4.14 -7.09 -15.82
C PHE A 136 -4.12 -8.54 -16.31
N GLU A 137 -2.94 -9.09 -16.62
CA GLU A 137 -2.83 -10.50 -17.02
C GLU A 137 -3.25 -11.45 -15.89
N ALA A 138 -2.89 -11.13 -14.64
CA ALA A 138 -3.27 -11.93 -13.48
C ALA A 138 -4.77 -11.87 -13.14
N LEU A 139 -5.47 -10.81 -13.57
CA LEU A 139 -6.92 -10.63 -13.39
C LEU A 139 -7.76 -11.38 -14.44
N ARG A 140 -7.13 -11.97 -15.47
CA ARG A 140 -7.85 -12.77 -16.46
C ARG A 140 -8.40 -14.05 -15.81
N PRO A 141 -9.64 -14.46 -16.14
CA PRO A 141 -10.23 -15.71 -15.66
C PRO A 141 -9.42 -16.96 -16.02
#